data_AF-A0A8T0F9Y7-F1
#
_entry.id   AF-A0A8T0F9Y7-F1
#
_cell.length_a   1.000
_cell.length_b   1.000
_cell.length_c   1.000
_cell.angle_alpha   90.00
_cell.angle_beta   90.00
_cell.angle_gamma   90.00
#
_symmetry.space_group_name_H-M   'P 1'
#
loop_
_entity.id
_entity.type
_entity.pdbx_description
1 polymer ?
#
loop_
_entity_poly.entity_id
_entity_poly.type
_entity_poly.pdbx_seq_one_letter_code
_entity_poly.pdbx_strand_id
1 'polypeptide(L)'
;MTAGTLGFIFKDWIKNQATNGFQAFIVHYREDPDRQNLIDWIQEQWLECCGIEGPKDWDMNVYFNCSSVDVGSREACGVPFSCCKPQPNEVIKNKQCGYDVRKQDYTGDKSTVIYEKGCLRAGEEWIEANLVPVAGVSVGVAVLQILGICFAQNLRADIFAQKAKWH
;
A
#
# COMPACT_ATOMS: atom_id res chain seq x y z
N MET A 1 -8.84 16.31 -13.69
CA MET A 1 -9.78 15.53 -14.54
C MET A 1 -9.05 14.54 -15.45
N THR A 2 -8.01 14.98 -16.19
CA THR A 2 -7.20 14.11 -17.09
C THR A 2 -6.63 12.87 -16.40
N ALA A 3 -6.07 13.01 -15.20
CA ALA A 3 -5.55 11.89 -14.42
C ALA A 3 -6.60 10.81 -14.11
N GLY A 4 -7.84 11.21 -13.77
CA GLY A 4 -8.92 10.26 -13.50
C GLY A 4 -9.35 9.47 -14.74
N THR A 5 -9.47 10.15 -15.88
CA THR A 5 -9.78 9.48 -17.16
C THR A 5 -8.67 8.53 -17.60
N LEU A 6 -7.41 8.92 -17.44
CA LEU A 6 -6.26 8.07 -17.76
C LEU A 6 -6.20 6.85 -16.84
N GLY A 7 -6.48 7.02 -15.54
CA GLY A 7 -6.52 5.92 -14.58
C GLY A 7 -7.54 4.84 -14.95
N PHE A 8 -8.72 5.25 -15.42
CA PHE A 8 -9.75 4.30 -15.86
C PHE A 8 -9.35 3.56 -17.14
N ILE A 9 -8.81 4.29 -18.12
CA ILE A 9 -8.39 3.71 -19.42
C ILE A 9 -7.20 2.74 -19.25
N PHE A 10 -6.23 3.09 -18.39
CA PHE A 10 -4.99 2.35 -18.21
C PHE A 10 -4.98 1.47 -16.95
N LYS A 11 -6.14 1.03 -16.45
CA LYS A 11 -6.24 0.24 -15.23
C LYS A 11 -5.35 -1.01 -15.23
N ASP A 12 -5.28 -1.72 -16.36
CA ASP A 12 -4.50 -2.97 -16.47
C ASP A 12 -2.99 -2.68 -16.49
N TRP A 13 -2.60 -1.57 -17.11
CA TRP A 13 -1.22 -1.09 -17.07
C TRP A 13 -0.81 -0.67 -15.66
N ILE A 14 -1.68 0.04 -14.92
CA ILE A 14 -1.46 0.40 -13.52
C ILE A 14 -1.32 -0.85 -12.65
N LYS A 15 -2.19 -1.84 -12.85
CA LYS A 15 -2.09 -3.12 -12.15
C LYS A 15 -0.75 -3.80 -12.39
N ASN A 16 -0.31 -3.90 -13.64
CA ASN A 16 1.00 -4.46 -13.98
C ASN A 16 2.15 -3.67 -13.34
N GLN A 17 2.06 -2.34 -13.33
CA GLN A 17 3.06 -1.50 -12.69
C GLN A 17 3.11 -1.73 -11.17
N ALA A 18 1.95 -1.89 -10.53
CA ALA A 18 1.86 -2.25 -9.12
C ALA A 18 2.48 -3.63 -8.85
N THR A 19 2.16 -4.65 -9.66
CA THR A 19 2.75 -5.99 -9.57
C THR A 19 4.28 -5.93 -9.60
N ASN A 20 4.84 -5.23 -10.59
CA ASN A 20 6.29 -5.09 -10.74
C ASN A 20 6.92 -4.33 -9.56
N GLY A 21 6.24 -3.29 -9.07
CA GLY A 21 6.67 -2.52 -7.90
C GLY A 21 6.73 -3.39 -6.63
N PHE A 22 5.66 -4.14 -6.33
CA PHE A 22 5.65 -5.06 -5.20
C PHE A 22 6.67 -6.19 -5.35
N GLN A 23 6.86 -6.73 -6.55
CA GLN A 23 7.90 -7.72 -6.80
C GLN A 23 9.28 -7.17 -6.46
N ALA A 24 9.59 -5.93 -6.85
CA ALA A 24 10.83 -5.27 -6.47
C ALA A 24 10.95 -5.06 -4.95
N PHE A 25 9.86 -4.73 -4.27
CA PHE A 25 9.85 -4.61 -2.80
C PHE A 25 10.11 -5.93 -2.09
N ILE A 26 9.57 -7.05 -2.60
CA ILE A 26 9.81 -8.38 -2.03
C ILE A 26 11.25 -8.82 -2.29
N VAL A 27 11.74 -8.74 -3.53
CA VAL A 27 13.09 -9.20 -3.88
C VAL A 27 14.15 -8.44 -3.08
N HIS A 28 14.02 -7.11 -2.98
CA HIS A 28 15.00 -6.25 -2.30
C HIS A 28 14.61 -5.89 -0.86
N TYR A 29 13.73 -6.67 -0.22
CA TYR A 29 13.15 -6.34 1.09
C TYR A 29 14.19 -6.08 2.19
N ARG A 30 15.31 -6.81 2.20
CA ARG A 30 16.39 -6.67 3.21
C ARG A 30 17.48 -5.68 2.82
N GLU A 31 17.45 -5.14 1.61
CA GLU A 31 18.53 -4.29 1.08
C GLU A 31 18.29 -2.80 1.33
N ASP A 32 17.04 -2.37 1.40
CA ASP A 32 16.66 -0.95 1.45
C ASP A 32 15.61 -0.71 2.56
N PRO A 33 15.94 0.04 3.62
CA PRO A 33 15.05 0.25 4.76
C PRO A 33 13.79 1.05 4.39
N ASP A 34 13.85 1.92 3.38
CA ASP A 34 12.69 2.71 2.98
C ASP A 34 11.66 1.85 2.24
N ARG A 35 12.14 0.94 1.38
CA ARG A 35 11.28 -0.06 0.72
C ARG A 35 10.67 -1.01 1.74
N GLN A 36 11.45 -1.41 2.73
CA GLN A 36 11.00 -2.27 3.82
C GLN A 36 9.86 -1.60 4.60
N ASN A 37 10.06 -0.36 5.04
CA ASN A 37 9.04 0.39 5.78
C ASN A 37 7.74 0.57 4.98
N LEU A 38 7.86 0.82 3.67
CA LEU A 38 6.70 1.01 2.80
C LEU A 38 5.87 -0.27 2.66
N ILE A 39 6.49 -1.40 2.31
CA ILE A 39 5.76 -2.67 2.17
C ILE A 39 5.21 -3.15 3.52
N ASP A 40 5.94 -2.92 4.61
CA ASP A 40 5.48 -3.25 5.95
C ASP A 40 4.22 -2.46 6.33
N TRP A 41 4.21 -1.16 6.06
CA TRP A 41 3.03 -0.32 6.28
C TRP A 41 1.84 -0.74 5.41
N ILE A 42 2.08 -1.06 4.13
CA ILE A 42 1.01 -1.51 3.22
C ILE A 42 0.37 -2.81 3.75
N GLN A 43 1.18 -3.79 4.10
CA GLN A 43 0.73 -5.12 4.52
C GLN A 43 0.02 -5.11 5.87
N GLU A 44 0.54 -4.34 6.82
CA GLU A 44 0.03 -4.35 8.19
C GLU A 44 -1.07 -3.33 8.44
N GLN A 45 -0.89 -2.10 7.98
CA GLN A 45 -1.70 -0.96 8.43
C GLN A 45 -2.75 -0.53 7.41
N TRP A 46 -2.45 -0.64 6.12
CA TRP A 46 -3.35 -0.14 5.08
C TRP A 46 -4.29 -1.20 4.52
N LEU A 47 -3.73 -2.32 4.04
CA LEU A 47 -4.48 -3.30 3.25
C LEU A 47 -4.70 -4.63 3.96
N GLU A 48 -4.05 -4.88 5.10
CA GLU A 48 -4.18 -6.14 5.86
C GLU A 48 -3.99 -7.38 4.97
N CYS A 49 -2.85 -7.41 4.29
CA CYS A 49 -2.54 -8.34 3.20
C CYS A 49 -1.13 -8.93 3.35
N CYS A 50 -0.81 -9.97 2.59
CA CYS A 50 0.52 -10.55 2.56
C CYS A 50 0.94 -10.94 1.15
N GLY A 51 2.10 -10.46 0.72
CA GLY A 51 2.63 -10.71 -0.63
C GLY A 51 1.85 -9.98 -1.72
N ILE A 52 2.04 -10.39 -2.97
CA ILE A 52 1.42 -9.77 -4.15
C ILE A 52 0.04 -10.37 -4.38
N GLU A 53 0.02 -11.68 -4.64
CA GLU A 53 -1.16 -12.53 -4.77
C GLU A 53 -1.39 -13.34 -3.49
N GLY A 54 -0.33 -13.61 -2.72
CA GLY A 54 -0.44 -14.21 -1.39
C GLY A 54 0.91 -14.45 -0.71
N PRO A 55 0.91 -15.13 0.46
CA PRO A 55 2.11 -15.36 1.26
C PRO A 55 3.23 -16.12 0.53
N LYS A 56 2.90 -16.86 -0.54
CA LYS A 56 3.88 -17.66 -1.27
C LYS A 56 4.90 -16.81 -2.03
N ASP A 57 4.54 -15.59 -2.40
CA ASP A 57 5.38 -14.67 -3.18
C ASP A 57 6.70 -14.33 -2.48
N TRP A 58 6.75 -14.50 -1.16
CA TRP A 58 7.97 -14.36 -0.37
C TRP A 58 9.07 -15.38 -0.74
N ASP A 59 8.80 -16.41 -1.54
CA ASP A 59 9.85 -17.27 -2.12
C ASP A 59 10.77 -16.54 -3.11
N MET A 60 10.34 -15.40 -3.64
CA MET A 60 11.19 -14.57 -4.51
C MET A 60 12.31 -13.89 -3.74
N ASN A 61 12.20 -13.77 -2.41
CA ASN A 61 13.23 -13.17 -1.59
C ASN A 61 14.23 -14.23 -1.10
N VAL A 62 15.53 -13.95 -1.22
CA VAL A 62 16.61 -14.88 -0.84
C VAL A 62 16.60 -15.28 0.64
N TYR A 63 16.05 -14.47 1.55
CA TYR A 63 16.01 -14.80 2.98
C TYR A 63 14.78 -15.64 3.35
N PHE A 64 13.64 -15.40 2.70
CA PHE A 64 12.37 -16.07 2.99
C PHE A 64 12.11 -17.32 2.14
N ASN A 65 12.85 -17.49 1.05
CA ASN A 65 12.78 -18.68 0.22
C ASN A 65 13.01 -19.95 1.05
N CYS A 66 12.15 -20.94 0.85
CA CYS A 66 12.23 -22.23 1.53
C CYS A 66 13.55 -22.99 1.34
N SER A 67 14.20 -22.85 0.18
CA SER A 67 15.52 -23.46 -0.07
C SER A 67 16.66 -22.78 0.71
N SER A 68 16.43 -21.58 1.26
CA SER A 68 17.43 -20.86 2.03
C SER A 68 17.66 -21.45 3.43
N VAL A 69 16.89 -22.47 3.82
CA VAL A 69 17.20 -23.30 4.99
C VAL A 69 18.60 -23.92 4.85
N ASP A 70 18.98 -24.36 3.65
CA ASP A 70 20.28 -25.00 3.37
C ASP A 70 21.46 -24.03 3.55
N VAL A 71 21.20 -22.74 3.40
CA VAL A 71 22.17 -21.64 3.58
C VAL A 71 22.14 -21.09 5.02
N GLY A 72 21.25 -21.62 5.88
CA GLY A 72 21.13 -21.22 7.29
C GLY A 72 20.28 -19.97 7.54
N SER A 73 19.41 -19.57 6.61
CA SER A 73 18.47 -18.47 6.85
C SER A 73 17.42 -18.87 7.88
N ARG A 74 17.34 -18.13 9.00
CA ARG A 74 16.34 -18.35 10.05
C ARG A 74 14.91 -18.08 9.59
N GLU A 75 14.75 -17.24 8.57
CA GLU A 75 13.47 -16.73 8.08
C GLU A 75 12.95 -17.52 6.87
N ALA A 76 13.69 -18.56 6.46
CA ALA A 76 13.31 -19.41 5.35
C ALA A 76 11.96 -20.10 5.61
N CYS A 77 11.15 -20.25 4.55
CA CYS A 77 9.75 -20.65 4.63
C CYS A 77 8.90 -19.78 5.58
N GLY A 78 9.29 -18.53 5.78
CA GLY A 78 8.54 -17.55 6.57
C GLY A 78 7.93 -16.45 5.71
N VAL A 79 7.30 -15.50 6.40
CA VAL A 79 6.87 -14.19 5.91
C VAL A 79 7.37 -13.12 6.89
N PRO A 80 7.50 -11.85 6.48
CA PRO A 80 7.84 -10.78 7.41
C PRO A 80 6.73 -10.57 8.44
N PHE A 81 7.09 -9.90 9.53
CA PHE A 81 6.19 -9.60 10.63
C PHE A 81 4.99 -8.73 10.23
N SER A 82 5.09 -7.97 9.14
CA SER A 82 4.03 -7.13 8.59
C SER A 82 2.86 -7.93 8.01
N CYS A 83 3.08 -9.20 7.65
CA CYS A 83 2.02 -10.12 7.24
C CYS A 83 1.21 -10.70 8.41
N CYS A 84 1.58 -10.41 9.66
CA CYS A 84 0.97 -11.05 10.81
C CYS A 84 -0.27 -10.31 11.29
N LYS A 85 -1.26 -11.09 11.72
CA LYS A 85 -2.49 -10.56 12.31
C LYS A 85 -2.25 -10.14 13.76
N PRO A 86 -2.79 -8.99 14.20
CA PRO A 86 -2.72 -8.58 15.60
C PRO A 86 -3.52 -9.54 16.48
N GLN A 87 -2.93 -9.99 17.58
CA GLN A 87 -3.59 -10.91 18.52
C GLN A 87 -4.38 -10.13 19.59
N PRO A 88 -5.58 -10.61 20.02
CA PRO A 88 -6.50 -9.84 20.89
C PRO A 88 -5.96 -9.40 22.26
N ASN A 89 -4.83 -9.96 22.72
CA ASN A 89 -4.23 -9.67 24.03
C ASN A 89 -2.72 -9.34 23.92
N GLU A 90 -2.27 -8.89 22.75
CA GLU A 90 -0.87 -8.64 22.48
C GLU A 90 -0.46 -7.23 22.88
N VAL A 91 0.22 -7.12 24.03
CA VAL A 91 0.78 -5.84 24.50
C VAL A 91 2.08 -5.48 23.76
N ILE A 92 2.85 -6.49 23.36
CA ILE A 92 4.11 -6.34 22.62
C ILE A 92 3.99 -7.16 21.34
N LYS A 93 4.17 -6.48 20.21
CA LYS A 93 4.09 -7.11 18.90
C LYS A 93 5.17 -8.19 18.72
N ASN A 94 4.72 -9.40 18.41
CA ASN A 94 5.54 -10.55 18.09
C ASN A 94 6.09 -10.42 16.68
N LYS A 95 7.38 -10.08 16.57
CA LYS A 95 8.06 -9.99 15.27
C LYS A 95 8.40 -11.35 14.65
N GLN A 96 8.19 -12.45 15.37
CA GLN A 96 8.51 -13.82 14.94
C GLN A 96 7.28 -14.63 14.53
N CYS A 97 6.09 -14.03 14.55
CA CYS A 97 4.82 -14.65 14.14
C CYS A 97 4.88 -15.30 12.74
N GLY A 98 5.63 -14.71 11.81
CA GLY A 98 5.74 -15.17 10.42
C GLY A 98 6.77 -16.28 10.20
N TYR A 99 7.46 -16.75 11.24
CA TYR A 99 8.51 -17.75 11.08
C TYR A 99 7.92 -19.14 10.90
N ASP A 100 8.49 -19.90 9.96
CA ASP A 100 8.13 -21.30 9.69
C ASP A 100 6.67 -21.53 9.21
N VAL A 101 5.85 -20.47 9.12
CA VAL A 101 4.42 -20.56 8.80
C VAL A 101 4.15 -21.14 7.41
N ARG A 102 5.09 -21.08 6.48
CA ARG A 102 4.92 -21.63 5.12
C ARG A 102 5.47 -23.06 4.99
N LYS A 103 6.10 -23.62 6.01
CA LYS A 103 6.55 -25.01 5.99
C LYS A 103 5.38 -26.00 5.87
N GLN A 104 5.67 -27.18 5.35
CA GLN A 104 4.67 -28.24 5.15
C GLN A 104 4.25 -28.89 6.47
N ASP A 105 5.17 -28.98 7.43
CA ASP A 105 4.98 -29.54 8.77
C ASP A 105 4.48 -28.51 9.79
N TYR A 106 4.08 -27.32 9.35
CA TYR A 106 3.55 -26.29 10.24
C TYR A 106 2.23 -26.78 10.88
N THR A 107 2.26 -26.94 12.20
CA THR A 107 1.15 -27.51 12.99
C THR A 107 0.06 -26.49 13.34
N GLY A 108 0.33 -25.19 13.18
CA GLY A 108 -0.61 -24.13 13.48
C GLY A 108 -1.58 -23.83 12.33
N ASP A 109 -2.68 -23.13 12.64
CA ASP A 109 -3.58 -22.60 11.63
C ASP A 109 -3.03 -21.28 11.07
N LYS A 110 -2.47 -21.36 9.86
CA LYS A 110 -1.86 -20.23 9.14
C LYS A 110 -2.84 -19.07 8.98
N SER A 111 -4.13 -19.37 8.77
CA SER A 111 -5.16 -18.37 8.53
C SER A 111 -5.45 -17.50 9.76
N THR A 112 -5.13 -17.97 10.97
CA THR A 112 -5.30 -17.21 12.22
C THR A 112 -4.09 -16.35 12.57
N VAL A 113 -2.91 -16.70 12.04
CA VAL A 113 -1.64 -16.05 12.38
C VAL A 113 -1.24 -14.99 11.36
N ILE A 114 -1.51 -15.23 10.07
CA ILE A 114 -1.10 -14.33 8.98
C ILE A 114 -2.28 -13.94 8.08
N TYR A 115 -2.12 -12.82 7.37
CA TYR A 115 -2.97 -12.47 6.25
C TYR A 115 -2.68 -13.40 5.07
N GLU A 116 -3.70 -14.04 4.52
CA GLU A 116 -3.55 -14.92 3.34
C GLU A 116 -3.86 -14.21 2.02
N LYS A 117 -4.53 -13.06 2.10
CA LYS A 117 -4.95 -12.28 0.94
C LYS A 117 -3.77 -11.51 0.36
N GLY A 118 -3.57 -11.60 -0.95
CA GLY A 118 -2.58 -10.78 -1.67
C GLY A 118 -2.91 -9.30 -1.69
N CYS A 119 -1.88 -8.46 -1.65
CA CYS A 119 -2.03 -7.01 -1.60
C CYS A 119 -2.62 -6.40 -2.87
N LEU A 120 -2.42 -7.01 -4.05
CA LEU A 120 -3.08 -6.51 -5.27
C LEU A 120 -4.59 -6.64 -5.19
N ARG A 121 -5.08 -7.82 -4.77
CA ARG A 121 -6.51 -8.08 -4.61
C ARG A 121 -7.09 -7.20 -3.50
N ALA A 122 -6.39 -7.08 -2.37
CA ALA A 122 -6.81 -6.22 -1.27
C ALA A 122 -6.90 -4.74 -1.68
N GLY A 123 -5.95 -4.26 -2.48
CA GLY A 123 -5.96 -2.90 -3.03
C GLY A 123 -7.12 -2.66 -3.99
N GLU A 124 -7.41 -3.61 -4.89
CA GLU A 124 -8.57 -3.54 -5.78
C GLU A 124 -9.88 -3.42 -5.00
N GLU A 125 -10.11 -4.30 -4.03
CA GLU A 125 -11.31 -4.27 -3.19
C GLU A 125 -11.40 -3.00 -2.34
N TRP A 126 -10.26 -2.50 -1.83
CA TRP A 126 -10.23 -1.23 -1.10
C TRP A 126 -10.63 -0.06 -1.99
N ILE A 127 -10.15 0.01 -3.23
CA ILE A 127 -10.54 1.04 -4.20
C ILE A 127 -12.03 0.95 -4.50
N GLU A 128 -12.55 -0.25 -4.76
CA GLU A 128 -13.97 -0.45 -5.05
C GLU A 128 -14.86 0.00 -3.88
N ALA A 129 -14.47 -0.33 -2.64
CA ALA A 129 -15.20 0.07 -1.44
C ALA A 129 -15.11 1.57 -1.15
N ASN A 130 -14.00 2.22 -1.48
CA ASN A 130 -13.73 3.62 -1.14
C ASN A 130 -13.85 4.58 -2.34
N LEU A 131 -14.33 4.11 -3.49
CA LEU A 131 -14.44 4.94 -4.70
C LEU A 131 -15.33 6.17 -4.48
N VAL A 132 -16.47 5.98 -3.81
CA VAL A 132 -17.45 7.05 -3.53
C VAL A 132 -16.86 8.15 -2.62
N PRO A 133 -16.32 7.84 -1.42
CA PRO A 133 -15.73 8.86 -0.57
C PRO A 133 -14.54 9.56 -1.23
N VAL A 134 -13.69 8.84 -1.96
CA VAL A 134 -12.56 9.43 -2.70
C VAL A 134 -13.05 10.40 -3.78
N ALA A 135 -14.06 10.00 -4.56
CA ALA A 135 -14.67 10.87 -5.56
C ALA A 135 -15.28 12.12 -4.90
N GLY A 136 -15.99 11.97 -3.79
CA GLY A 136 -16.56 13.08 -3.03
C GLY A 136 -15.51 14.09 -2.56
N VAL A 137 -14.41 13.62 -1.96
CA VAL A 137 -13.29 14.49 -1.54
C VAL A 137 -12.67 15.20 -2.74
N SER A 138 -12.47 14.49 -3.86
CA SER A 138 -11.88 15.09 -5.07
C SER A 138 -12.73 16.24 -5.64
N VAL A 139 -14.06 16.08 -5.64
CA VAL A 139 -15.00 17.12 -6.08
C VAL A 139 -15.02 18.28 -5.10
N GLY A 140 -15.03 18.01 -3.79
CA GLY A 140 -14.97 19.04 -2.76
C GLY A 140 -13.72 19.91 -2.88
N VAL A 141 -12.55 19.30 -3.08
CA VAL A 141 -11.29 20.02 -3.33
C VAL A 141 -11.36 20.86 -4.59
N ALA A 142 -11.93 20.32 -5.69
CA ALA A 142 -12.08 21.07 -6.94
C ALA A 142 -12.98 22.31 -6.77
N VAL A 143 -14.08 22.21 -6.02
CA VAL A 143 -14.96 23.35 -5.72
C VAL A 143 -14.23 24.41 -4.90
N LEU A 144 -13.50 24.01 -3.86
CA LEU A 144 -12.70 24.94 -3.05
C LEU A 144 -11.63 25.67 -3.89
N GLN A 145 -10.98 24.96 -4.81
CA GLN A 145 -10.02 25.55 -5.75
C GLN A 145 -10.68 26.59 -6.66
N ILE A 146 -11.86 26.30 -7.22
CA ILE A 146 -12.61 27.25 -8.07
C ILE A 146 -12.99 28.50 -7.27
N LEU A 147 -13.51 28.34 -6.05
CA LEU A 147 -13.84 29.48 -5.18
C LEU A 147 -12.60 30.34 -4.87
N GLY A 148 -11.45 29.70 -4.59
CA GLY A 148 -10.18 30.40 -4.39
C GLY A 148 -9.75 31.21 -5.60
N ILE A 149 -9.89 30.66 -6.82
CA ILE A 149 -9.60 31.39 -8.06
C ILE A 149 -10.56 32.57 -8.22
N CYS A 150 -11.86 32.38 -8.03
CA CYS A 150 -12.85 33.46 -8.13
C CYS A 150 -12.55 34.61 -7.17
N PHE A 151 -12.25 34.31 -5.90
CA PHE A 151 -11.88 35.33 -4.91
C PHE A 151 -10.58 36.05 -5.27
N ALA A 152 -9.57 35.32 -5.75
CA ALA A 152 -8.33 35.94 -6.21
C ALA A 152 -8.54 36.88 -7.40
N GLN A 153 -9.42 36.52 -8.35
CA GLN A 153 -9.76 37.39 -9.49
C GLN A 153 -10.51 38.65 -9.04
N ASN A 154 -11.49 38.51 -8.13
CA ASN A 154 -12.22 39.65 -7.58
C ASN A 154 -11.28 40.61 -6.83
N LEU A 155 -10.43 40.09 -5.96
CA LEU A 155 -9.43 40.88 -5.24
C LEU A 155 -8.48 41.62 -6.19
N ARG A 156 -8.02 40.95 -7.25
CA ARG A 156 -7.18 41.56 -8.28
C ARG A 156 -7.89 42.73 -8.97
N ALA A 157 -9.16 42.56 -9.34
CA ALA A 157 -9.96 43.62 -9.96
C ALA A 157 -10.12 44.84 -9.04
N ASP A 158 -10.40 44.61 -7.77
CA ASP A 158 -10.53 45.67 -6.76
C ASP A 158 -9.23 46.45 -6.56
N ILE A 159 -8.08 45.77 -6.52
CA ILE A 159 -6.77 46.42 -6.42
C ILE A 159 -6.53 47.34 -7.62
N PHE A 160 -6.83 46.88 -8.84
CA PHE A 160 -6.69 47.70 -10.04
C PHE A 160 -7.64 48.90 -10.05
N ALA A 161 -8.90 48.70 -9.63
CA ALA A 161 -9.88 49.78 -9.52
C ALA A 161 -9.46 50.83 -8.49
N GLN A 162 -8.90 50.40 -7.35
CA GLN A 162 -8.34 51.33 -6.36
C GLN A 162 -7.14 52.07 -6.91
N LYS A 163 -6.18 51.38 -7.54
CA LYS A 163 -5.00 52.01 -8.14
C LYS A 163 -5.36 53.06 -9.21
N ALA A 164 -6.42 52.83 -9.99
CA ALA A 164 -6.88 53.77 -11.01
C ALA A 164 -7.40 55.10 -10.45
N LYS A 165 -7.80 55.17 -9.17
CA LYS A 165 -8.23 56.42 -8.53
C LYS A 165 -7.07 57.33 -8.11
N TRP A 166 -5.84 56.85 -8.18
CA TRP A 166 -4.63 57.55 -7.70
C TRP A 166 -3.90 58.29 -8.84
N HIS A 167 -4.43 58.23 -10.06
CA HIS A 167 -4.04 59.01 -11.23
C HIS A 167 -5.23 59.86 -11.69
#